data_AF-F9VN07-F1
#
_entry.id   AF-F9VN07-F1
#
_cell.length_a   1.000
_cell.length_b   1.000
_cell.length_c   1.000
_cell.angle_alpha   90.00
_cell.angle_beta   90.00
_cell.angle_gamma   90.00
#
_symmetry.space_group_name_H-M   'P 1'
#
loop_
_entity.id
_entity.type
_entity.pdbx_description
1 polymer ?
#
loop_
_entity_poly.entity_id
_entity_poly.type
_entity_poly.pdbx_seq_one_letter_code
_entity_poly.pdbx_strand_id
1 'polypeptide(L)' 'MIIQVLYEKIDKELLSVIGILRRLKGEKEIFFSKSNRNEIFIDNYKVWETGKSKDEIIEEFYNVKIYKLVKNAIMGVSS' A
#
# COMPACT_ATOMS: atom_id res chain seq x y z
N MET A 1 0.26 -5.10 -8.57
CA MET A 1 -0.42 -4.37 -7.48
C MET A 1 -0.04 -2.90 -7.56
N ILE A 2 -0.97 -1.96 -7.49
CA ILE A 2 -0.64 -0.53 -7.62
C ILE A 2 -0.48 0.06 -6.23
N ILE A 3 0.69 0.62 -5.94
CA ILE A 3 0.99 1.33 -4.71
C ILE A 3 1.08 2.81 -5.07
N GLN A 4 0.22 3.63 -4.47
CA GLN A 4 0.24 5.09 -4.64
C GLN A 4 0.78 5.73 -3.36
N VAL A 5 1.87 6.47 -3.50
CA VAL A 5 2.49 7.24 -2.43
C VAL A 5 2.12 8.70 -2.62
N LEU A 6 1.22 9.19 -1.78
CA LEU A 6 0.92 10.60 -1.65
C LEU A 6 1.91 11.21 -0.67
N TYR A 7 2.57 12.30 -1.04
CA TYR A 7 3.57 12.90 -0.17
C TYR A 7 3.47 14.42 -0.12
N GLU A 8 3.53 14.96 1.10
CA GLU A 8 3.82 16.37 1.38
C GLU A 8 5.33 16.60 1.34
N LYS A 9 6.10 15.77 2.06
CA LYS A 9 7.57 15.85 2.11
C LYS A 9 8.17 14.45 2.18
N ILE A 10 9.19 14.21 1.35
CA ILE A 10 9.95 12.96 1.40
C ILE A 10 10.94 13.04 2.56
N ASP A 11 10.53 12.50 3.70
CA ASP A 11 11.34 12.41 4.91
C ASP A 11 11.86 10.98 5.14
N LYS A 12 12.64 10.79 6.22
CA LYS A 12 13.19 9.48 6.59
C LYS A 12 12.09 8.48 6.94
N GLU A 13 10.95 8.94 7.44
CA GLU A 13 9.83 8.08 7.82
C GLU A 13 9.24 7.46 6.56
N LEU A 14 8.83 8.29 5.60
CA LEU A 14 8.28 7.86 4.33
C LEU A 14 9.25 6.97 3.55
N LEU A 15 10.53 7.33 3.51
CA LEU A 15 11.55 6.52 2.84
C LEU A 15 11.69 5.13 3.46
N SER A 16 11.62 5.01 4.78
CA SER A 16 11.69 3.71 5.45
C SER A 16 10.49 2.84 5.15
N VAL A 17 9.29 3.43 5.08
CA VAL A 17 8.04 2.76 4.75
C VAL A 17 8.06 2.27 3.29
N ILE A 18 8.48 3.12 2.35
CA ILE A 18 8.70 2.73 0.95
C ILE A 18 9.75 1.61 0.86
N GLY A 19 10.80 1.67 1.68
CA GLY A 19 11.82 0.64 1.77
C GLY A 19 11.26 -0.74 2.14
N ILE A 20 10.35 -0.78 3.13
CA ILE A 20 9.63 -2.01 3.50
C ILE A 20 8.81 -2.49 2.31
N LEU A 21 7.99 -1.63 1.71
CA LEU A 21 7.13 -1.98 0.57
C LEU A 21 7.94 -2.51 -0.61
N ARG A 22 9.12 -1.95 -0.90
CA ARG A 22 10.02 -2.42 -1.96
C ARG A 22 10.58 -3.82 -1.70
N ARG A 23 10.81 -4.20 -0.44
CA ARG A 23 11.34 -5.53 -0.06
C ARG A 23 10.31 -6.65 -0.13
N LEU A 24 9.02 -6.35 -0.05
CA LEU A 24 7.96 -7.36 -0.11
C LEU A 24 7.97 -8.11 -1.45
N LYS A 25 7.73 -9.42 -1.47
CA LYS A 25 7.69 -10.18 -2.73
C LYS A 25 6.38 -9.93 -3.49
N GLY A 26 6.44 -9.92 -4.82
CA GLY A 26 5.28 -9.81 -5.71
C GLY A 26 5.35 -8.63 -6.66
N GLU A 27 4.59 -8.74 -7.76
CA GLU A 27 4.49 -7.70 -8.79
C GLU A 27 3.77 -6.47 -8.26
N LYS A 28 4.49 -5.35 -8.23
CA LYS A 28 3.99 -4.08 -7.72
C LYS A 28 4.60 -2.92 -8.49
N GLU A 29 3.77 -1.91 -8.72
CA GLU A 29 4.18 -0.64 -9.30
C GLU A 29 3.97 0.44 -8.24
N ILE A 30 4.96 1.33 -8.10
CA ILE A 30 4.91 2.41 -7.10
C ILE A 30 4.85 3.74 -7.82
N PHE A 31 3.75 4.46 -7.63
CA PHE A 31 3.54 5.81 -8.15
C PHE A 31 3.68 6.83 -7.03
N PHE A 32 4.22 7.99 -7.39
CA PHE A 32 4.42 9.08 -6.46
C PHE A 32 3.59 10.27 -6.91
N SER A 33 2.82 10.86 -6.00
CA SER A 33 2.03 12.05 -6.27
C SER A 33 2.16 13.04 -5.12
N LYS A 34 2.29 14.32 -5.47
CA LYS A 34 2.36 15.40 -4.47
C LYS A 34 0.98 15.55 -3.81
N SER A 35 0.95 15.69 -2.49
CA SER A 35 -0.25 15.89 -1.69
C SER A 35 0.04 16.82 -0.50
N ASN A 36 -0.99 17.11 0.30
CA ASN A 36 -0.89 17.92 1.51
C ASN A 36 -0.52 17.09 2.75
N ARG A 37 -0.44 15.76 2.62
CA ARG A 37 -0.08 14.81 3.68
C ARG A 37 0.68 13.62 3.10
N ASN A 38 1.46 12.92 3.93
CA ASN A 38 2.07 11.65 3.52
C ASN A 38 1.11 10.49 3.80
N GLU A 39 0.70 9.81 2.74
CA GLU A 39 -0.21 8.67 2.79
C GLU A 39 0.19 7.62 1.75
N ILE A 40 -0.10 6.36 2.03
CA ILE A 40 0.14 5.28 1.09
C ILE A 40 -1.14 4.50 0.88
N PHE A 41 -1.45 4.28 -0.39
CA PHE A 41 -2.56 3.47 -0.84
C PHE A 41 -2.05 2.26 -1.60
N ILE A 42 -2.73 1.13 -1.45
CA ILE A 42 -2.50 -0.08 -2.24
C ILE A 42 -3.83 -0.47 -2.86
N ASP A 43 -3.90 -0.45 -4.19
CA ASP A 43 -5.13 -0.73 -4.95
C ASP A 43 -6.36 0.03 -4.41
N ASN A 44 -6.17 1.31 -4.08
CA ASN A 44 -7.14 2.23 -3.49
C ASN A 44 -7.49 2.02 -2.01
N TYR A 45 -6.85 1.09 -1.31
CA TYR A 45 -6.96 0.94 0.15
C TYR A 45 -5.87 1.75 0.83
N LYS A 46 -6.24 2.64 1.78
CA LYS A 46 -5.27 3.39 2.58
C LYS A 46 -4.61 2.43 3.58
N VAL A 47 -3.31 2.21 3.43
CA VAL A 47 -2.55 1.27 4.28
C VAL A 47 -1.64 1.96 5.30
N TRP A 48 -1.32 3.23 5.08
CA TRP A 48 -0.44 3.98 5.98
C TRP A 48 -0.66 5.49 5.82
N GLU A 49 -0.44 6.22 6.92
CA GLU A 49 -0.41 7.68 6.97
C GLU A 49 0.58 8.13 8.05
N THR A 50 1.07 9.36 7.97
CA THR A 50 1.96 9.93 9.00
C THR A 50 1.40 9.75 10.40
N GLY A 51 2.24 9.28 11.33
CA GLY A 51 1.87 9.03 12.72
C GLY A 51 1.39 7.61 13.01
N LYS A 52 1.18 6.77 11.98
CA LYS A 52 0.96 5.32 12.16
C LYS A 52 2.26 4.54 12.25
N SER A 53 2.22 3.41 12.97
CA SER A 53 3.35 2.50 13.04
C SER A 53 3.72 1.97 11.65
N LYS A 54 5.02 1.86 11.39
CA LYS A 54 5.54 1.29 10.14
C LYS A 54 5.35 -0.21 10.07
N ASP A 55 5.26 -0.86 11.23
CA ASP A 55 5.12 -2.31 11.31
C ASP A 55 3.75 -2.77 10.79
N GLU A 56 2.73 -1.93 10.93
CA GLU A 56 1.37 -2.17 10.40
C GLU A 56 1.34 -2.25 8.87
N ILE A 57 2.31 -1.66 8.16
CA ILE A 57 2.24 -1.62 6.69
C ILE A 57 2.42 -3.00 6.05
N ILE A 58 3.15 -3.89 6.71
CA ILE A 58 3.35 -5.26 6.23
C ILE A 58 2.04 -6.02 6.32
N GLU A 59 1.36 -5.91 7.47
CA GLU A 59 0.06 -6.55 7.71
C GLU A 59 -0.98 -6.03 6.70
N GLU A 60 -1.10 -4.72 6.57
CA GLU A 60 -2.07 -4.10 5.66
C GLU A 60 -1.82 -4.46 4.19
N PHE A 61 -0.56 -4.59 3.77
CA PHE A 61 -0.23 -5.09 2.43
C PHE A 61 -0.80 -6.49 2.18
N TYR A 62 -0.67 -7.41 3.14
CA TYR A 62 -1.21 -8.77 3.01
C TYR A 62 -2.73 -8.79 3.11
N ASN A 63 -3.32 -7.95 3.96
CA ASN A 63 -4.76 -7.78 4.04
C ASN A 63 -5.33 -7.40 2.67
N VAL A 64 -4.78 -6.39 2.00
CA VAL A 64 -5.21 -5.98 0.65
C VAL A 64 -5.08 -7.12 -0.36
N LYS A 65 -3.99 -7.90 -0.28
CA LYS A 65 -3.79 -9.08 -1.14
C LYS A 65 -4.87 -10.14 -0.91
N ILE A 66 -5.19 -10.45 0.34
CA ILE A 66 -6.24 -11.41 0.72
C ILE A 66 -7.60 -10.91 0.22
N TYR A 67 -7.93 -9.63 0.45
CA TYR A 67 -9.18 -9.04 -0.03
C TYR A 67 -9.33 -9.17 -1.55
N LYS A 68 -8.26 -8.92 -2.31
CA LYS A 68 -8.28 -9.12 -3.77
C LYS A 68 -8.52 -10.57 -4.17
N LEU A 69 -7.86 -11.52 -3.51
CA LEU A 69 -8.05 -12.95 -3.79
C LEU A 69 -9.49 -13.37 -3.50
N VAL A 70 -10.05 -12.97 -2.36
CA VAL A 70 -11.43 -13.25 -1.96
C VAL A 70 -12.42 -12.63 -2.95
N LYS A 71 -12.22 -11.35 -3.31
CA LYS A 71 -13.06 -10.66 -4.29
C LYS A 71 -13.08 -11.38 -5.64
N ASN A 72 -11.92 -11.78 -6.14
CA ASN A 72 -11.80 -12.51 -7.39
C ASN A 72 -12.45 -13.91 -7.32
N ALA A 73 -12.29 -14.61 -6.19
CA ALA A 73 -12.93 -15.90 -5.98
C ALA A 73 -14.45 -15.76 -6.03
N ILE A 74 -15.04 -14.82 -5.28
CA ILE A 74 -16.50 -14.57 -5.26
C ILE A 74 -17.02 -14.22 -6.65
N MET A 75 -16.33 -13.33 -7.38
CA MET A 75 -16.72 -12.97 -8.75
C MET A 75 -16.58 -14.15 -9.72
N GLY A 76 -15.57 -15.01 -9.53
CA GLY A 76 -15.36 -16.22 -10.34
C GLY A 76 -16.37 -17.35 -10.10
N VAL A 77 -17.05 -17.39 -8.94
CA VAL A 77 -18.16 -18.34 -8.70
C VAL A 77 -19.46 -17.90 -9.38
N SER A 78 -19.51 -16.68 -9.93
CA SER A 78 -20.71 -16.10 -10.54
C SER A 78 -20.74 -16.23 -12.08
N SER A 79 -19.93 -17.12 -12.67
CA SER A 79 -19.86 -17.37 -14.12
C SER A 79 -20.34 -18.77 -14.49
#